data_AF-A0A3C2CG39-F1
#
_entry.id   AF-A0A3C2CG39-F1
#
_cell.length_a   1.000
_cell.length_b   1.000
_cell.length_c   1.000
_cell.angle_alpha   90.00
_cell.angle_beta   90.00
_cell.angle_gamma   90.00
#
_symmetry.space_group_name_H-M   'P 1'
#
loop_
_entity.id
_entity.type
_entity.pdbx_description
1 polymer ?
#
loop_
_entity_poly.entity_id
_entity_poly.type
_entity_poly.pdbx_seq_one_letter_code
_entity_poly.pdbx_strand_id
1 'polypeptide(L)' 'MKYPCIIYKRIKINNTFADNTPFITEKKYMVTVIDKNPDSIIPDKIAVLPRCIHDRQYTANNLNHDVFNLFF' A
#
# COMPACT_ATOMS: atom_id res chain seq x y z
N MET A 1 11.00 -1.50 15.36
CA MET A 1 9.68 -1.94 14.85
C MET A 1 9.28 -3.22 15.58
N LYS A 2 8.00 -3.35 15.96
CA LYS A 2 7.46 -4.59 16.54
C LYS A 2 6.62 -5.28 15.46
N TYR A 3 6.84 -6.56 15.23
CA TYR A 3 6.13 -7.33 14.22
C TYR A 3 4.96 -8.11 14.85
N PRO A 4 3.81 -8.25 14.16
CA PRO A 4 3.51 -7.70 12.84
C PRO A 4 3.33 -6.17 12.87
N CYS A 5 3.80 -5.48 11.83
CA CYS A 5 3.54 -4.04 11.67
C CYS A 5 3.12 -3.69 10.24
N ILE A 6 2.33 -2.64 10.14
CA ILE A 6 1.90 -2.06 8.88
C ILE A 6 2.56 -0.69 8.76
N ILE A 7 3.33 -0.50 7.70
CA ILE A 7 3.94 0.79 7.37
C ILE A 7 3.06 1.47 6.34
N TYR A 8 2.68 2.71 6.62
CA TYR A 8 1.92 3.55 5.71
C TYR A 8 2.78 4.69 5.19
N LYS A 9 2.79 4.91 3.88
CA LYS A 9 3.54 5.98 3.24
C LYS A 9 2.72 6.63 2.13
N ARG A 10 2.57 7.95 2.16
CA ARG A 10 2.05 8.71 1.01
C ARG A 10 3.15 8.80 -0.05
N ILE A 11 2.87 8.31 -1.26
CA ILE A 11 3.84 8.32 -2.35
C ILE A 11 3.73 9.63 -3.12
N LYS A 12 2.54 9.93 -3.64
CA LYS A 12 2.32 11.05 -4.55
C LYS A 12 0.86 11.51 -4.49
N ILE A 13 0.65 12.77 -4.84
CA ILE A 13 -0.65 13.31 -5.15
C ILE A 13 -0.59 13.71 -6.63
N ASN A 14 -1.36 13.04 -7.47
CA ASN A 14 -1.50 13.35 -8.89
C ASN A 14 -2.73 14.23 -9.08
N ASN A 15 -2.54 15.38 -9.71
CA ASN A 15 -3.65 16.23 -10.13
C ASN A 15 -3.76 16.14 -11.65
N THR A 16 -4.92 15.69 -12.13
CA THR A 16 -5.30 15.79 -13.53
C THR A 16 -6.06 17.09 -13.72
N PHE A 17 -5.56 17.96 -14.58
CA PHE A 17 -6.14 19.27 -14.83
C PHE A 17 -7.07 19.23 -16.04
N ALA A 18 -8.22 19.89 -15.95
CA ALA A 18 -9.07 20.24 -17.09
C ALA A 18 -9.26 21.76 -17.06
N ASP A 19 -8.88 22.44 -18.15
CA ASP A 19 -9.01 23.89 -18.31
C ASP A 19 -8.47 24.70 -17.12
N ASN A 20 -7.19 24.51 -16.79
CA ASN A 20 -6.44 25.19 -15.72
C ASN A 20 -6.93 24.96 -14.28
N THR A 21 -7.94 24.12 -14.06
CA THR A 21 -8.40 23.72 -12.72
C THR A 21 -8.14 22.24 -12.46
N PRO A 22 -7.73 21.85 -11.24
CA PRO A 22 -7.56 20.43 -10.91
C PRO A 22 -8.93 19.76 -10.91
N PHE A 23 -9.15 18.88 -11.89
CA PHE A 23 -10.41 18.17 -12.09
C PHE A 23 -10.46 16.89 -11.24
N ILE A 24 -9.34 16.15 -11.18
CA ILE A 24 -9.20 14.94 -10.37
C ILE A 24 -7.91 15.05 -9.56
N THR A 25 -8.01 14.85 -8.25
CA THR A 25 -6.86 14.71 -7.35
C THR A 25 -6.83 13.28 -6.83
N GLU A 26 -5.86 12.49 -7.30
CA GLU A 26 -5.65 11.12 -6.85
C GLU A 26 -4.44 11.06 -5.91
N LYS A 27 -4.65 10.58 -4.70
CA LYS A 27 -3.63 10.34 -3.68
C LYS A 27 -3.22 8.88 -3.76
N LYS A 28 -1.95 8.66 -4.11
CA LYS A 28 -1.34 7.33 -4.09
C LYS A 28 -0.63 7.10 -2.75
N TYR A 29 -0.98 6.00 -2.11
CA TYR A 29 -0.36 5.53 -0.88
C TYR A 29 0.28 4.16 -1.09
N MET A 30 1.35 3.91 -0.36
CA MET A 30 2.00 2.62 -0.26
C MET A 30 1.77 2.08 1.15
N VAL A 31 1.30 0.85 1.23
CA VAL A 31 1.13 0.12 2.47
C VAL A 31 2.05 -1.09 2.41
N THR A 32 2.91 -1.25 3.41
CA THR A 32 3.79 -2.41 3.51
C THR A 32 3.46 -3.16 4.80
N VAL A 33 2.99 -4.40 4.67
CA VAL A 33 2.78 -5.30 5.80
C VAL A 33 4.07 -6.06 6.03
N ILE A 34 4.56 -6.04 7.25
CA ILE A 34 5.75 -6.81 7.64
C ILE A 34 5.35 -7.80 8.73
N ASP A 35 5.45 -9.08 8.41
CA ASP A 35 5.13 -10.18 9.32
C ASP A 35 6.21 -11.28 9.24
N LYS A 36 6.45 -11.97 10.36
CA LYS A 36 7.26 -13.19 10.38
C LYS A 36 6.49 -14.38 9.82
N ASN A 37 5.17 -14.41 10.04
CA ASN A 37 4.33 -15.50 9.58
C ASN A 37 3.99 -15.32 8.09
N PRO A 38 4.34 -16.26 7.20
CA PRO A 38 3.92 -16.21 5.80
C PRO A 38 2.40 -16.40 5.63
N ASP A 39 1.75 -17.15 6.54
CA ASP A 39 0.30 -17.42 6.49
C ASP A 39 -0.50 -16.37 7.27
N SER A 40 -0.04 -15.11 7.28
CA SER A 40 -0.73 -14.03 7.97
C SER A 40 -1.99 -13.62 7.19
N ILE A 41 -3.08 -13.35 7.91
CA ILE A 41 -4.37 -12.91 7.31
C ILE A 41 -4.35 -11.39 7.05
N ILE A 42 -3.31 -10.69 7.50
CA ILE A 42 -3.22 -9.22 7.40
C ILE A 42 -3.12 -8.76 5.93
N PRO A 43 -2.27 -9.34 5.06
CA PRO A 43 -2.22 -9.00 3.64
C PRO A 43 -3.56 -9.22 2.94
N ASP A 44 -4.24 -10.34 3.22
CA ASP A 44 -5.56 -10.64 2.64
C ASP A 44 -6.60 -9.58 2.99
N LYS A 45 -6.63 -9.13 4.25
CA LYS A 45 -7.55 -8.06 4.68
C LYS A 45 -7.28 -6.73 3.97
N ILE A 46 -6.02 -6.44 3.65
CA ILE A 46 -5.64 -5.22 2.93
C ILE A 46 -5.95 -5.34 1.44
N ALA A 47 -5.83 -6.53 0.87
CA ALA A 47 -6.19 -6.80 -0.52
C ALA A 47 -7.68 -6.59 -0.82
N VAL A 48 -8.56 -6.70 0.20
CA VAL A 48 -10.02 -6.46 0.06
C VAL A 48 -10.36 -4.96 0.00
N LEU A 49 -9.43 -4.06 0.33
CA LEU A 49 -9.69 -2.62 0.32
C LEU A 49 -9.98 -2.11 -1.11
N PRO A 50 -10.92 -1.17 -1.26
CA PRO A 50 -11.23 -0.60 -2.57
C PRO A 50 -10.02 0.14 -3.13
N ARG A 51 -9.78 -0.05 -4.44
CA ARG A 51 -8.65 0.57 -5.17
C ARG A 51 -7.28 0.25 -4.54
N CYS A 52 -7.12 -0.98 -4.05
CA CYS A 52 -5.87 -1.54 -3.59
C CYS A 52 -5.28 -2.48 -4.66
N ILE A 53 -3.99 -2.34 -4.94
CA ILE A 53 -3.28 -3.19 -5.90
C ILE A 53 -2.04 -3.75 -5.20
N HIS A 54 -1.90 -5.07 -5.18
CA HIS A 54 -0.67 -5.72 -4.75
C HIS A 54 0.47 -5.38 -5.73
N ASP A 55 1.54 -4.81 -5.22
CA ASP A 55 2.71 -4.39 -6.01
C ASP A 55 3.73 -5.52 -6.09
N ARG A 56 4.22 -5.95 -4.92
CA ARG A 56 5.22 -7.02 -4.80
C ARG A 56 5.25 -7.57 -3.38
N GLN A 57 5.63 -8.84 -3.30
CA GLN A 57 5.98 -9.53 -2.06
C GLN A 57 7.48 -9.82 -2.07
N TYR A 58 8.17 -9.54 -0.97
CA TYR A 58 9.58 -9.90 -0.83
C TYR A 58 9.95 -10.24 0.60
N THR A 59 10.98 -11.06 0.77
CA THR A 59 11.48 -11.43 2.09
C THR A 59 12.80 -10.72 2.39
N ALA A 60 12.88 -10.06 3.54
CA ALA A 60 14.11 -9.43 4.00
C ALA A 60 14.25 -9.60 5.51
N ASN A 61 15.45 -9.96 5.98
CA ASN A 61 15.75 -10.20 7.40
C ASN A 61 14.84 -11.26 8.06
N ASN A 62 14.51 -12.33 7.33
CA ASN A 62 13.60 -13.40 7.77
C ASN A 62 12.19 -12.90 8.14
N LEU A 63 11.74 -11.85 7.45
CA LEU A 63 10.40 -11.27 7.53
C LEU A 63 9.82 -11.21 6.11
N ASN A 64 8.52 -11.40 5.99
CA ASN A 64 7.73 -11.25 4.77
C ASN A 64 7.24 -9.81 4.67
N HIS A 65 7.40 -9.17 3.50
CA HIS A 65 7.09 -7.77 3.25
C HIS A 65 6.12 -7.64 2.07
N ASP A 66 4.83 -7.60 2.35
CA ASP A 66 3.79 -7.46 1.33
C ASP A 66 3.53 -5.98 1.06
N VAL A 67 3.79 -5.54 -0.18
CA VAL A 67 3.62 -4.15 -0.60
C VAL A 67 2.34 -3.99 -1.42
N PHE A 68 1.51 -3.05 -1.01
CA PHE A 68 0.28 -2.66 -1.66
C PHE A 68 0.29 -1.18 -2.02
N ASN A 69 -0.26 -0.85 -3.19
CA ASN A 69 -0.53 0.51 -3.63
C ASN A 69 -2.03 0.80 -3.49
N LEU A 70 -2.38 1.82 -2.72
CA LEU A 70 -3.77 2.29 -2.56
C LEU A 70 -3.96 3.61 -3.30
N PHE A 71 -5.07 3.74 -4.01
CA PHE A 71 -5.43 4.92 -4.79
C PHE A 71 -6.73 5.53 -4.24
N PHE A 72 -6.68 6.79 -3.80
CA PHE A 72 -7.79 7.53 -3.21
C PHE A 72 -8.07 8.85 -3.92
#